data_AF-I2BDD7-F1
#
_entry.id   AF-I2BDD7-F1
#
_cell.length_a   1.000
_cell.length_b   1.000
_cell.length_c   1.000
_cell.angle_alpha   90.00
_cell.angle_beta   90.00
_cell.angle_gamma   90.00
#
_symmetry.space_group_name_H-M   'P 1'
#
loop_
_entity.id
_entity.type
_entity.pdbx_description
1 polymer ?
#
loop_
_entity_poly.entity_id
_entity_poly.type
_entity_poly.pdbx_seq_one_letter_code
_entity_poly.pdbx_strand_id
1 'polypeptide(L)'
;MQEIYLAHNPLFTIPAWQFRGACMGLDIRRVVETGITPLINTGIAHREPGIGQIGAGTVRAPLACFEQGLEILARELGIHVA
;
A
#
# COMPACT_ATOMS: atom_id res chain seq x y z
N MET A 1 5.40 0.80 -8.90
CA MET A 1 4.77 0.08 -7.77
C MET A 1 5.30 -1.34 -7.56
N GLN A 2 5.90 -1.99 -8.56
CA GLN A 2 6.47 -3.36 -8.42
C GLN A 2 7.63 -3.43 -7.40
N GLU A 3 8.22 -2.29 -7.07
CA GLU A 3 9.33 -2.13 -6.12
C GLU A 3 8.94 -2.54 -4.70
N ILE A 4 7.66 -2.47 -4.35
CA ILE A 4 7.14 -2.76 -3.00
C ILE A 4 6.11 -3.91 -2.96
N TYR A 5 5.83 -4.55 -4.09
CA TYR A 5 4.94 -5.71 -4.18
C TYR A 5 5.70 -6.95 -4.65
N LEU A 6 5.33 -8.12 -4.13
CA LEU A 6 6.07 -9.37 -4.33
C LEU A 6 5.78 -10.06 -5.66
N ALA A 7 4.56 -9.91 -6.18
CA ALA A 7 4.10 -10.69 -7.34
C ALA A 7 3.05 -9.96 -8.16
N HIS A 8 2.62 -10.59 -9.26
CA HIS A 8 1.50 -10.18 -10.08
C HIS A 8 0.39 -11.25 -10.04
N ASN A 9 -0.86 -10.84 -9.85
CA ASN A 9 -2.01 -11.76 -9.81
C ASN A 9 -2.42 -12.19 -11.22
N PRO A 10 -2.29 -13.48 -11.61
CA PRO A 10 -2.64 -13.93 -12.96
C PRO A 10 -4.15 -13.89 -13.25
N LEU A 11 -5.00 -13.81 -12.21
CA LEU A 11 -6.46 -13.74 -12.38
C LEU A 11 -6.96 -12.31 -12.65
N PHE A 12 -6.16 -11.29 -12.35
CA PHE A 12 -6.53 -9.88 -12.53
C PHE A 12 -5.54 -9.20 -13.46
N THR A 13 -5.64 -9.50 -14.75
CA THR A 13 -4.75 -8.96 -15.78
C THR A 13 -5.15 -7.55 -16.19
N ILE A 14 -4.16 -6.71 -16.52
CA ILE A 14 -4.36 -5.33 -16.98
C ILE A 14 -3.98 -5.28 -18.47
N PRO A 15 -4.95 -5.09 -19.40
CA PRO A 15 -4.68 -5.14 -20.84
C PRO A 15 -3.59 -4.17 -21.30
N ALA A 16 -3.63 -2.93 -20.79
CA ALA A 16 -2.64 -1.91 -21.12
C ALA A 16 -1.21 -2.25 -20.64
N TRP A 17 -1.05 -3.21 -19.73
CA TRP A 17 0.24 -3.71 -19.26
C TRP A 17 0.61 -5.02 -19.94
N GLN A 18 0.18 -5.22 -21.19
CA GLN A 18 0.39 -6.46 -21.95
C GLN A 18 -0.18 -7.68 -21.21
N PHE A 19 -1.37 -7.52 -20.62
CA PHE A 19 -2.04 -8.53 -19.80
C PHE A 19 -1.23 -9.01 -18.59
N ARG A 20 -0.25 -8.24 -18.13
CA ARG A 20 0.41 -8.50 -16.84
C ARG A 20 -0.64 -8.39 -15.71
N GLY A 21 -0.53 -9.28 -14.72
CA GLY A 21 -1.37 -9.26 -13.53
C GLY A 21 -1.26 -7.96 -12.71
N ALA A 22 -2.27 -7.63 -11.92
CA ALA A 22 -2.20 -6.55 -10.93
C ALA A 22 -1.18 -6.89 -9.83
N CYS A 23 -0.54 -5.89 -9.24
CA CYS A 23 0.45 -6.10 -8.16
C CYS A 23 -0.21 -6.78 -6.95
N MET A 24 0.45 -7.78 -6.36
CA MET A 24 -0.02 -8.58 -5.22
C MET A 24 1.08 -8.71 -4.16
N GLY A 25 0.67 -8.67 -2.89
CA GLY A 25 1.55 -8.90 -1.74
C GLY A 25 2.43 -7.71 -1.46
N LEU A 26 1.88 -6.66 -0.84
CA LEU A 26 2.65 -5.51 -0.37
C LEU A 26 3.68 -5.98 0.68
N ASP A 27 4.97 -5.76 0.43
CA ASP A 27 6.03 -6.11 1.38
C ASP A 27 6.39 -4.89 2.24
N ILE A 28 6.02 -4.98 3.52
CA ILE A 28 6.27 -3.92 4.51
C ILE A 28 7.76 -3.58 4.66
N ARG A 29 8.66 -4.55 4.49
CA ARG A 29 10.11 -4.33 4.58
C ARG A 29 10.58 -3.45 3.42
N ARG A 30 10.10 -3.73 2.20
CA ARG A 30 10.44 -2.93 1.01
C ARG A 30 9.85 -1.53 1.09
N VAL A 31 8.66 -1.36 1.67
CA VAL A 31 8.08 -0.03 1.92
C VAL A 31 8.99 0.81 2.83
N VAL A 32 9.41 0.24 3.96
CA VAL A 32 10.28 0.92 4.92
C VAL A 32 11.67 1.18 4.34
N GLU A 33 12.28 0.18 3.71
CA GLU A 33 13.63 0.28 3.11
C GLU A 33 13.71 1.32 2.00
N THR A 34 12.70 1.37 1.12
CA THR A 34 12.72 2.26 -0.06
C THR A 34 12.09 3.64 0.19
N GLY A 35 11.32 3.79 1.27
CA GLY A 35 10.47 4.97 1.51
C GLY A 35 9.30 5.11 0.52
N ILE A 36 9.10 4.17 -0.41
CA ILE A 36 7.99 4.21 -1.37
C ILE A 36 6.73 3.69 -0.66
N THR A 37 5.76 4.56 -0.44
CA THR A 37 4.47 4.18 0.14
C THR A 37 3.40 3.90 -0.93
N PRO A 38 2.39 3.05 -0.65
CA PRO A 38 1.30 2.81 -1.58
C PRO A 38 0.58 4.08 -2.03
N LEU A 39 0.38 4.22 -3.34
CA LEU A 39 -0.46 5.25 -3.93
C LEU A 39 -1.89 4.71 -4.06
N ILE A 40 -2.86 5.42 -3.50
CA ILE A 40 -4.25 5.00 -3.39
C ILE A 40 -5.12 6.01 -4.12
N ASN A 41 -5.89 5.56 -5.10
CA ASN A 41 -6.96 6.35 -5.69
C ASN A 41 -8.20 6.24 -4.80
N THR A 42 -8.74 7.36 -4.34
CA THR A 42 -9.87 7.39 -3.40
C THR A 42 -10.87 8.49 -3.75
N GLY A 43 -12.12 8.29 -3.34
CA GLY A 43 -13.11 9.37 -3.25
C GLY A 43 -12.75 10.32 -2.10
N ILE A 44 -13.07 11.60 -2.28
CA ILE A 44 -12.98 12.62 -1.23
C ILE A 44 -14.38 12.80 -0.66
N ALA A 45 -14.59 12.32 0.57
CA ALA A 45 -15.83 12.53 1.30
C ALA A 45 -15.84 13.90 1.98
N HIS A 46 -17.00 14.55 2.00
CA HIS A 46 -17.18 15.79 2.75
C HIS A 46 -17.02 15.53 4.26
N ARG A 47 -16.48 16.52 4.97
CA ARG A 47 -16.24 16.43 6.43
C ARG A 47 -17.53 16.28 7.24
N GLU A 48 -18.60 16.92 6.80
CA GLU A 48 -19.88 16.90 7.51
C GLU A 48 -20.72 15.66 7.13
N PRO A 49 -21.32 14.98 8.11
CA PRO A 49 -22.16 13.81 7.88
C PRO A 49 -23.33 14.09 6.92
N GLY A 50 -23.63 13.14 6.05
CA GLY A 50 -24.79 13.20 5.16
C GLY A 50 -24.59 13.93 3.83
N ILE A 51 -23.48 14.65 3.63
CA ILE A 51 -23.21 15.33 2.34
C ILE A 51 -22.65 14.36 1.28
N GLY A 52 -21.82 13.40 1.70
CA GLY A 52 -21.28 12.36 0.80
C GLY A 52 -20.02 12.79 0.05
N GLN A 53 -19.82 12.26 -1.16
CA GLN A 53 -18.60 12.45 -1.95
C GLN A 53 -18.60 13.82 -2.65
N ILE A 54 -17.48 14.55 -2.53
CA ILE A 54 -17.29 15.90 -3.11
C ILE A 54 -16.12 15.97 -4.10
N GLY A 55 -15.44 14.84 -4.34
CA GLY A 55 -14.34 14.77 -5.28
C GLY A 55 -13.70 13.39 -5.33
N ALA A 56 -12.58 13.29 -6.04
CA ALA A 56 -11.71 12.12 -6.09
C ALA A 56 -10.27 12.57 -6.28
N GLY A 57 -9.32 11.75 -5.85
CA GLY A 57 -7.91 12.05 -6.00
C GLY A 57 -7.03 10.88 -5.57
N THR A 58 -5.73 11.14 -5.58
CA THR A 58 -4.73 10.17 -5.13
C THR A 58 -4.13 10.62 -3.80
N VAL A 59 -3.92 9.65 -2.92
CA VAL A 59 -3.28 9.85 -1.61
C VAL A 59 -2.18 8.81 -1.43
N ARG A 60 -1.25 9.09 -0.51
CA ARG A 60 -0.23 8.13 -0.08
C ARG A 60 -0.49 7.70 1.34
N ALA A 61 -0.33 6.40 1.61
CA ALA A 61 -0.34 5.91 2.98
C ALA A 61 0.85 6.53 3.76
N PRO A 62 0.67 6.94 5.03
CA PRO A 62 1.77 7.44 5.85
C PRO A 62 2.84 6.36 6.06
N LEU A 63 4.13 6.73 6.00
CA LEU A 63 5.22 5.75 6.21
C LEU A 63 5.20 5.16 7.63
N ALA A 64 4.84 5.98 8.63
CA ALA A 64 4.88 5.62 10.04
C ALA A 64 4.08 4.36 10.40
N CYS A 65 2.95 4.09 9.71
CA CYS A 65 2.19 2.87 9.99
C CYS A 65 2.92 1.59 9.53
N PHE A 66 3.77 1.68 8.50
CA PHE A 66 4.60 0.58 8.05
C PHE A 66 5.82 0.36 8.95
N GLU A 67 6.45 1.44 9.42
CA GLU A 67 7.55 1.36 10.40
C GLU A 67 7.08 0.67 11.68
N GLN A 68 5.97 1.15 12.25
CA GLN A 68 5.37 0.58 13.47
C GLN A 68 4.95 -0.88 13.25
N GLY A 69 4.34 -1.19 12.11
CA GLY A 69 3.94 -2.56 11.78
C GLY A 69 5.14 -3.51 11.64
N LEU A 70 6.25 -3.04 11.05
CA LEU A 70 7.46 -3.83 10.89
C LEU A 70 8.14 -4.10 12.24
N GLU A 71 8.20 -3.09 13.13
CA GLU A 71 8.73 -3.27 14.48
C GLU A 71 7.94 -4.30 15.28
N ILE A 72 6.61 -4.27 15.21
CA ILE A 72 5.75 -5.25 15.88
C ILE A 72 5.98 -6.65 15.30
N LEU A 73 5.99 -6.78 13.98
CA LEU A 73 6.27 -8.05 13.31
C LEU A 73 7.64 -8.63 13.70
N ALA A 74 8.68 -7.79 13.80
CA ALA A 74 9.99 -8.22 14.26
C ALA A 74 9.94 -8.78 15.68
N ARG A 75 9.25 -8.11 16.61
CA ARG A 75 9.07 -8.59 17.99
C ARG A 75 8.34 -9.93 18.04
N GLU A 76 7.26 -10.10 17.26
CA GLU A 76 6.50 -11.35 17.21
C GLU A 76 7.33 -12.53 16.66
N LEU A 77 8.28 -12.24 15.77
CA LEU A 77 9.22 -13.24 15.22
C LEU A 77 10.45 -13.47 16.12
N GLY A 78 10.54 -12.83 17.29
CA GLY A 78 11.70 -12.92 18.17
C GLY A 78 12.95 -12.20 17.65
N ILE A 79 12.78 -11.27 16.70
CA ILE A 79 13.85 -10.42 16.17
C ILE A 79 13.89 -9.16 17.03
N HIS A 80 14.93 -9.05 17.86
CA HIS A 80 15.16 -7.86 18.68
C HIS A 80 16.05 -6.88 17.93
N VAL A 81 15.49 -5.72 17.60
CA VAL A 81 16.26 -4.59 17.06
C VAL A 81 16.92 -3.88 18.25
N ALA A 82 18.24 -3.73 18.20
CA ALA A 82 19.05 -3.16 19.27
C ALA A 82 18.79 -1.65 19.47
#